data_AF-A0A531M5C3-F1
#
_entry.id   AF-A0A531M5C3-F1
#
_cell.length_a   1.000
_cell.length_b   1.000
_cell.length_c   1.000
_cell.angle_alpha   90.00
_cell.angle_beta   90.00
_cell.angle_gamma   90.00
#
_symmetry.space_group_name_H-M   'P 1'
#
loop_
_entity.id
_entity.type
_entity.pdbx_description
1 polymer ?
#
loop_
_entity_poly.entity_id
_entity_poly.type
_entity_poly.pdbx_seq_one_letter_code
_entity_poly.pdbx_strand_id
1 'polypeptide(L)' 'MTRIYISQRPPHLLDLDAGIATAKAEIEAAAAQGADLVVFPETWLGGYPAWVFGLAGWNDPEA' A
#
# COMPACT_ATOMS: atom_id res chain seq x y z
N MET A 1 -9.50 16.98 18.07
CA MET A 1 -10.24 16.03 17.21
C MET A 1 -9.21 15.38 16.33
N THR A 2 -9.07 14.06 16.38
CA THR A 2 -8.02 13.34 15.64
C THR A 2 -8.31 13.36 14.14
N ARG A 3 -7.33 13.75 13.32
CA ARG A 3 -7.43 13.72 11.86
C ARG A 3 -6.63 12.54 11.32
N ILE A 4 -7.27 11.73 10.47
CA ILE A 4 -6.68 10.52 9.90
C ILE A 4 -6.56 10.68 8.38
N TYR A 5 -5.39 10.35 7.84
CA TYR A 5 -5.15 10.27 6.40
C TYR A 5 -5.13 8.79 5.97
N ILE A 6 -5.92 8.44 4.95
CA ILE A 6 -5.99 7.08 4.41
C ILE A 6 -5.43 7.13 2.98
N SER A 7 -4.31 6.45 2.76
CA SER A 7 -3.70 6.37 1.43
C SER A 7 -4.51 5.49 0.49
N GLN A 8 -4.80 6.00 -0.71
CA GLN A 8 -5.40 5.24 -1.83
C GLN A 8 -4.46 5.15 -3.04
N ARG A 9 -3.14 5.27 -2.82
CA ARG A 9 -2.17 5.07 -3.90
C ARG A 9 -2.00 3.59 -4.21
N PRO A 10 -1.75 3.21 -5.47
CA PRO A 10 -1.30 1.86 -5.79
C PRO A 10 0.13 1.64 -5.24
N PRO A 11 0.53 0.38 -5.01
CA PRO A 11 1.92 0.04 -4.70
C PRO A 11 2.82 0.28 -5.91
N HIS A 12 4.08 0.61 -5.66
CA HIS A 12 5.13 0.45 -6.67
C HIS A 12 5.56 -1.02 -6.68
N LEU A 13 4.95 -1.79 -7.57
CA LEU A 13 5.05 -3.25 -7.54
C LEU A 13 6.50 -3.71 -7.65
N LEU A 14 7.00 -4.41 -6.62
CA LEU A 14 8.36 -4.94 -6.52
C LEU A 14 9.48 -3.87 -6.63
N ASP A 15 9.16 -2.59 -6.42
CA ASP A 15 10.12 -1.48 -6.35
C ASP A 15 10.03 -0.82 -4.96
N LEU A 16 10.83 -1.35 -4.05
CA LEU A 16 10.84 -0.91 -2.65
C LEU A 16 11.28 0.56 -2.50
N ASP A 17 12.26 1.00 -3.28
CA ASP A 17 12.82 2.34 -3.17
C ASP A 17 11.78 3.39 -3.62
N ALA A 18 11.07 3.13 -4.72
CA ALA A 18 9.97 3.98 -5.17
C ALA A 18 8.79 3.98 -4.18
N GLY A 19 8.49 2.82 -3.59
CA GLY A 19 7.50 2.66 -2.51
C GLY A 19 7.82 3.53 -1.29
N ILE A 20 9.05 3.45 -0.80
CA ILE A 20 9.53 4.26 0.34
C ILE A 20 9.50 5.76 0.01
N ALA A 21 9.92 6.15 -1.19
CA ALA A 21 9.88 7.54 -1.62
C ALA A 21 8.44 8.10 -1.62
N THR A 22 7.47 7.30 -2.09
CA THR A 22 6.05 7.66 -2.08
C THR A 22 5.49 7.75 -0.67
N ALA A 23 5.82 6.79 0.21
CA ALA A 23 5.38 6.81 1.61
C ALA A 23 5.84 8.08 2.33
N LYS A 24 7.11 8.48 2.15
CA LYS A 24 7.66 9.70 2.73
C LYS A 24 6.90 10.94 2.25
N ALA A 25 6.69 11.06 0.94
CA ALA A 25 5.97 12.19 0.36
C ALA A 25 4.51 12.28 0.86
N GLU A 26 3.81 11.15 0.97
CA GLU A 26 2.43 11.15 1.49
C GLU A 26 2.36 11.48 2.98
N ILE A 27 3.30 10.97 3.79
CA ILE A 27 3.38 11.31 5.22
C ILE A 27 3.62 12.81 5.41
N GLU A 28 4.57 13.40 4.66
CA GLU A 28 4.85 14.83 4.71
C GLU A 28 3.61 15.66 4.29
N ALA A 29 2.93 15.27 3.22
CA ALA A 29 1.72 15.94 2.73
C ALA A 29 0.54 15.81 3.71
N ALA A 30 0.39 14.66 4.36
CA ALA A 30 -0.64 14.42 5.37
C ALA A 30 -0.38 15.24 6.64
N ALA A 31 0.88 15.29 7.10
CA ALA A 31 1.31 16.11 8.23
C ALA A 31 1.07 17.60 7.96
N ALA A 32 1.36 18.10 6.75
CA ALA A 32 1.07 19.48 6.36
C ALA A 32 -0.44 19.81 6.38
N GLN A 33 -1.30 18.80 6.23
CA GLN A 33 -2.76 18.91 6.36
C GLN A 33 -3.26 18.65 7.80
N GLY A 34 -2.34 18.47 8.76
CA GLY A 34 -2.65 18.28 10.17
C GLY A 34 -3.18 16.88 10.51
N ALA A 35 -2.77 15.84 9.77
CA ALA A 35 -3.07 14.45 10.14
C ALA A 35 -2.25 14.00 11.36
N ASP A 36 -2.90 13.31 12.29
CA ASP A 36 -2.29 12.67 13.46
C ASP A 36 -1.91 11.20 13.19
N LEU A 37 -2.55 10.58 12.20
CA LEU A 37 -2.33 9.19 11.79
C LEU A 37 -2.42 9.06 10.27
N VAL A 38 -1.47 8.33 9.68
CA VAL A 38 -1.46 7.95 8.26
C VAL A 38 -1.59 6.43 8.17
N VAL A 39 -2.53 5.95 7.36
CA VAL A 39 -2.80 4.52 7.16
C VAL A 39 -2.53 4.14 5.70
N PHE A 40 -1.71 3.11 5.52
CA PHE A 40 -1.42 2.51 4.22
C PHE A 40 -2.16 1.18 4.04
N PRO A 41 -2.48 0.77 2.81
CA PRO A 41 -3.14 -0.52 2.54
C PRO A 41 -2.28 -1.72 2.96
N GLU A 42 -2.93 -2.88 3.08
CA GLU A 42 -2.27 -4.16 3.34
C GLU A 42 -1.20 -4.46 2.28
N THR A 43 -0.01 -4.90 2.72
CA THR A 43 1.14 -5.26 1.86
C THR A 43 1.60 -4.17 0.88
N TRP A 44 1.13 -2.93 1.01
CA TRP A 44 1.26 -1.88 0.01
C TRP A 44 2.71 -1.55 -0.37
N LEU A 45 3.67 -1.69 0.55
CA LEU A 45 5.05 -1.29 0.26
C LEU A 45 5.72 -2.19 -0.81
N GLY A 46 5.42 -3.49 -0.81
CA GLY A 46 5.91 -4.43 -1.82
C GLY A 46 4.89 -4.79 -2.90
N GLY A 47 3.61 -4.54 -2.62
CA GLY A 47 2.47 -5.00 -3.40
C GLY A 47 1.99 -6.39 -2.96
N TYR A 48 0.68 -6.59 -2.97
CA TYR A 48 0.08 -7.90 -2.70
C TYR A 48 0.37 -8.86 -3.87
N PRO A 49 0.82 -10.10 -3.61
CA PRO A 49 1.17 -11.07 -4.64
C PRO A 49 -0.05 -11.73 -5.30
N ALA A 50 -0.98 -10.92 -5.83
CA ALA A 50 -2.20 -11.40 -6.46
C ALA A 50 -1.94 -12.39 -7.61
N TRP A 51 -0.78 -12.27 -8.29
CA TRP A 51 -0.39 -13.18 -9.37
C TRP A 51 -0.16 -14.62 -8.90
N VAL A 52 0.17 -14.86 -7.62
CA VAL A 52 0.31 -16.22 -7.09
C VAL A 52 -1.03 -16.94 -7.11
N PHE A 53 -2.10 -16.24 -6.75
CA PHE A 53 -3.47 -16.77 -6.82
C PHE A 53 -4.02 -16.77 -8.25
N GLY A 54 -3.50 -15.93 -9.15
CA GLY A 54 -3.89 -15.95 -10.57
C GLY A 54 -3.39 -17.18 -11.34
N LEU A 55 -2.36 -17.86 -10.83
CA LEU A 55 -1.89 -19.15 -11.35
C LEU A 55 -2.77 -20.32 -10.90
N ALA A 56 -3.49 -20.14 -9.79
CA ALA A 56 -4.48 -21.07 -9.28
C ALA A 56 -5.86 -20.71 -9.83
N GLY A 57 -6.48 -21.63 -10.57
CA GLY A 57 -7.89 -21.45 -10.94
C GLY A 57 -8.78 -21.34 -9.70
N TRP A 58 -9.95 -20.71 -9.82
CA TRP A 58 -10.98 -20.85 -8.78
C TRP A 58 -11.31 -22.34 -8.66
N ASN A 59 -11.05 -22.94 -7.49
CA ASN A 59 -11.16 -24.38 -7.20
C ASN A 59 -9.99 -25.27 -7.68
N ASP A 60 -8.79 -24.73 -7.84
CA ASP A 60 -7.57 -25.51 -8.09
C ASP A 60 -7.25 -26.40 -6.86
N PRO A 61 -7.20 -27.74 -7.01
CA PRO A 61 -6.95 -28.67 -5.91
C PRO A 61 -5.52 -28.64 -5.36
N GLU A 62 -4.57 -28.06 -6.10
CA GLU A 62 -3.15 -27.98 -5.74
C GLU A 62 -2.72 -26.58 -5.29
N ALA A 63 -3.64 -25.61 -5.29
CA ALA A 63 -3.40 -24.22 -4.89
C ALA A 63 -3.58 -23.95 -3.40
#